data_AF-A0A3M1H332-F1
#
_entry.id   AF-A0A3M1H332-F1
#
_cell.length_a   1.000
_cell.length_b   1.000
_cell.length_c   1.000
_cell.angle_alpha   90.00
_cell.angle_beta   90.00
_cell.angle_gamma   90.00
#
_symmetry.space_group_name_H-M   'P 1'
#
loop_
_entity.id
_entity.type
_entity.pdbx_description
1 polymer ?
#
loop_
_entity_poly.entity_id
_entity_poly.type
_entity_poly.pdbx_seq_one_letter_code
_entity_poly.pdbx_strand_id
1 'polypeptide(L)'
;MAVVALIETAEDLRAIVPWARRLARARSLPLAICAPLLEPGRTNTEIDADPEAFPAELRAALETPPDESDPPTECLVARGGTLLEAALAAIAAGHAQLAVVAHHRAGPKRGPQAEFGAALLERAPCDTLLLRAGPEDPARPPRRVLIPVAGGPHAEAALGWFSDVARTSDIRLTALYVQAEHVEEAEAVGRAHLEQALRHAGLPLEAPWIEPRVVVSDEVEQAIVRVAADGHDLLVVGASNRGRVRSWLFGTVPQRLLSGPGALAIGAMRAAAPLEWRMRQWLRAAIARRVPQLGREERVALYERLQAGSEPGFDFYAMTALSTAIAALGLIQDATAVVIGAMLVAPLMTPMLGAGLALIQGNVVLVRSAARSIGNGFLLALAVGLVFGPLAPLGEPTAELLARGSPNLFDLLVALLSGVAAAYAYGRPNLMGALAGVAIAAALVPPIATAGITLARGEPAIARGATLLFATNLVAIVLGAAAAFWALGVRASSSPGRRRLWVRRTLLGLILAALVLSFPLASSLLGPLLHRDEPLLRAVRETLAATAPGAHLEALERSRKRDGAHVTLR
;
A
#
# COMPACT_ATOMS: atom_id res chain seq x y z
N MET A 1 4.29 27.17 8.68
CA MET A 1 4.42 26.61 7.32
C MET A 1 4.46 27.76 6.34
N ALA A 2 5.21 27.66 5.25
CA ALA A 2 5.47 28.78 4.34
C ALA A 2 5.13 28.45 2.88
N VAL A 3 5.15 29.45 2.01
CA VAL A 3 5.41 29.26 0.58
C VAL A 3 6.91 29.34 0.36
N VAL A 4 7.49 28.35 -0.30
CA VAL A 4 8.93 28.31 -0.61
C VAL A 4 9.13 28.58 -2.09
N ALA A 5 9.86 29.63 -2.44
CA ALA A 5 10.29 29.91 -3.82
C ALA A 5 11.72 29.38 -4.01
N LEU A 6 11.90 28.41 -4.91
CA LEU A 6 13.21 27.85 -5.25
C LEU A 6 13.80 28.60 -6.44
N ILE A 7 14.88 29.34 -6.22
CA ILE A 7 15.53 30.17 -7.23
C ILE A 7 16.96 29.72 -7.50
N GLU A 8 17.29 29.49 -8.77
CA GLU A 8 18.68 29.17 -9.19
C GLU A 8 19.35 30.38 -9.82
N THR A 9 18.58 31.27 -10.45
CA THR A 9 19.07 32.41 -11.23
C THR A 9 18.29 33.70 -10.95
N ALA A 10 18.85 34.84 -11.32
CA ALA A 10 18.16 36.14 -11.22
C ALA A 10 16.92 36.23 -12.13
N GLU A 11 16.88 35.43 -13.20
CA GLU A 11 15.70 35.29 -14.05
C GLU A 11 14.56 34.56 -13.34
N ASP A 12 14.88 33.48 -12.60
CA ASP A 12 13.92 32.77 -11.75
C ASP A 12 13.30 33.70 -10.72
N LEU A 13 14.14 34.49 -10.07
CA LEU A 13 13.72 35.45 -9.07
C LEU A 13 12.65 36.40 -9.62
N ARG A 14 12.87 36.98 -10.81
CA ARG A 14 11.88 37.85 -11.47
C ARG A 14 10.63 37.09 -11.91
N ALA A 15 10.76 35.83 -12.29
CA ALA A 15 9.65 35.01 -12.80
C ALA A 15 8.72 34.46 -11.71
N ILE A 16 9.26 33.96 -10.59
CA ILE A 16 8.49 33.21 -9.60
C ILE A 16 8.28 33.90 -8.26
N VAL A 17 9.13 34.85 -7.85
CA VAL A 17 8.95 35.53 -6.55
C VAL A 17 7.66 36.36 -6.50
N PRO A 18 7.27 37.12 -7.56
CA PRO A 18 5.98 37.81 -7.57
C PRO A 18 4.79 36.85 -7.36
N TRP A 19 4.86 35.66 -7.94
CA TRP A 19 3.86 34.61 -7.78
C TRP A 19 3.85 34.04 -6.37
N ALA A 20 5.02 33.71 -5.84
CA ALA A 20 5.17 33.18 -4.49
C ALA A 20 4.66 34.19 -3.44
N ARG A 21 4.94 35.49 -3.60
CA ARG A 21 4.40 36.56 -2.75
C ARG A 21 2.87 36.62 -2.80
N ARG A 22 2.25 36.57 -3.99
CA ARG A 22 0.77 36.58 -4.11
C ARG A 22 0.11 35.36 -3.48
N LEU A 23 0.67 34.17 -3.73
CA LEU A 23 0.17 32.91 -3.17
C LEU A 23 0.32 32.87 -1.65
N ALA A 24 1.44 33.37 -1.13
CA ALA A 24 1.68 33.51 0.31
C ALA A 24 0.70 34.51 0.94
N ARG A 25 0.54 35.70 0.34
CA ARG A 25 -0.35 36.77 0.81
C ARG A 25 -1.81 36.30 0.87
N ALA A 26 -2.29 35.60 -0.15
CA ALA A 26 -3.65 35.08 -0.23
C ALA A 26 -4.03 34.13 0.91
N ARG A 27 -3.03 33.45 1.52
CA ARG A 27 -3.23 32.55 2.66
C ARG A 27 -2.59 33.04 3.96
N SER A 28 -2.12 34.30 3.99
CA SER A 28 -1.39 34.86 5.13
C SER A 28 -0.22 33.99 5.60
N LEU A 29 0.50 33.38 4.66
CA LEU A 29 1.67 32.54 4.93
C LEU A 29 2.97 33.36 4.81
N PRO A 30 4.01 33.02 5.58
CA PRO A 30 5.36 33.51 5.31
C PRO A 30 5.89 33.02 3.96
N LEU A 31 6.83 33.77 3.39
CA LEU A 31 7.55 33.42 2.17
C LEU A 31 9.01 33.09 2.51
N ALA A 32 9.50 31.95 2.04
CA ALA A 32 10.92 31.62 2.09
C ALA A 32 11.49 31.60 0.67
N ILE A 33 12.49 32.42 0.41
CA ILE A 33 13.22 32.45 -0.87
C ILE A 33 14.48 31.62 -0.69
N CYS A 34 14.54 30.49 -1.37
CA CYS A 34 15.57 29.48 -1.17
C CYS A 34 16.44 29.33 -2.42
N ALA A 35 17.76 29.41 -2.25
CA ALA A 35 18.74 29.14 -3.30
C ALA A 35 19.36 27.74 -3.11
N PRO A 36 18.99 26.72 -3.91
CA PRO A 36 19.63 25.41 -3.88
C PRO A 36 20.97 25.46 -4.65
N LEU A 37 22.06 25.07 -3.99
CA LEU A 37 23.41 25.04 -4.55
C LEU A 37 23.93 23.60 -4.64
N LEU A 38 24.51 23.26 -5.80
CA LEU A 38 25.16 21.97 -6.03
C LEU A 38 26.60 22.01 -5.53
N GLU A 39 26.93 21.10 -4.60
CA GLU A 39 28.31 20.88 -4.12
C GLU A 39 28.69 19.40 -4.32
N PRO A 40 29.36 19.07 -5.45
CA PRO A 40 29.72 17.70 -5.78
C PRO A 40 30.60 17.04 -4.71
N GLY A 41 30.31 15.80 -4.35
CA GLY A 41 31.08 15.03 -3.34
C GLY A 41 30.57 15.17 -1.90
N ARG A 42 29.54 16.00 -1.67
CA ARG A 42 28.90 16.15 -0.36
C ARG A 42 27.89 15.04 -0.10
N THR A 43 27.96 14.42 1.08
CA THR A 43 27.05 13.31 1.49
C THR A 43 25.85 13.77 2.31
N ASN A 44 25.91 14.95 2.93
CA ASN A 44 24.83 15.54 3.74
C ASN A 44 24.42 16.91 3.22
N THR A 45 23.14 17.25 3.38
CA THR A 45 22.60 18.57 3.04
C THR A 45 22.80 19.56 4.19
N GLU A 46 23.20 20.79 3.88
CA GLU A 46 23.36 21.90 4.83
C GLU A 46 22.39 23.02 4.48
N ILE A 47 21.83 23.65 5.51
CA ILE A 47 20.95 24.81 5.39
C ILE A 47 21.62 25.98 6.08
N ASP A 48 21.78 27.08 5.35
CA ASP A 48 22.33 28.32 5.84
C ASP A 48 21.26 29.41 5.75
N ALA A 49 20.97 30.03 6.89
CA ALA A 49 20.01 31.12 7.01
C ALA A 49 20.68 32.49 7.12
N ASP A 50 22.02 32.54 7.04
CA ASP A 50 22.77 33.78 7.02
C ASP A 50 22.49 34.56 5.71
N PRO A 51 21.97 35.80 5.79
CA PRO A 51 21.78 36.64 4.61
C PRO A 51 23.05 36.85 3.78
N GLU A 52 24.24 36.79 4.40
CA GLU A 52 25.52 36.93 3.69
C GLU A 52 25.86 35.70 2.85
N ALA A 53 25.39 34.52 3.24
CA ALA A 53 25.56 33.28 2.47
C ALA A 53 24.72 33.26 1.19
N PHE A 54 23.68 34.11 1.11
CA PHE A 54 22.84 34.24 -0.06
C PHE A 54 23.62 34.84 -1.25
N PRO A 55 23.54 34.23 -2.45
CA PRO A 55 24.31 34.68 -3.61
C PRO A 55 24.15 36.18 -3.87
N ALA A 56 25.26 36.92 -3.95
CA ALA A 56 25.27 38.38 -4.05
C ALA A 56 24.44 38.90 -5.25
N GLU A 57 24.48 38.19 -6.37
CA GLU A 57 23.69 38.50 -7.57
C GLU A 57 22.18 38.40 -7.34
N LEU A 58 21.73 37.42 -6.56
CA LEU A 58 20.32 37.25 -6.21
C LEU A 58 19.89 38.24 -5.12
N ARG A 59 20.77 38.51 -4.16
CA ARG A 59 20.55 39.50 -3.11
C ARG A 59 20.37 40.90 -3.68
N ALA A 60 21.20 41.32 -4.62
CA ALA A 60 21.05 42.60 -5.32
C ALA A 60 19.72 42.69 -6.09
N ALA A 61 19.23 41.57 -6.65
CA ALA A 61 17.94 41.51 -7.32
C ALA A 61 16.72 41.56 -6.38
N LEU A 62 16.92 41.29 -5.07
CA LEU A 62 15.88 41.38 -4.03
C LEU A 62 15.76 42.79 -3.43
N GLU A 63 16.67 43.73 -3.73
CA GLU A 63 16.73 45.09 -3.13
C GLU A 63 15.54 46.01 -3.48
N THR A 64 14.48 45.48 -4.11
CA THR A 64 13.21 46.21 -4.19
C THR A 64 12.59 46.27 -2.79
N PRO A 65 12.31 47.46 -2.26
CA PRO A 65 11.74 47.58 -0.92
C PRO A 65 10.43 46.78 -0.86
N PRO A 66 10.25 45.92 0.15
CA PRO A 66 9.00 45.17 0.30
C PRO A 66 7.85 46.16 0.49
N ASP A 67 6.75 45.91 -0.21
CA ASP A 67 5.49 46.63 0.01
C ASP A 67 5.02 46.33 1.45
N GLU A 68 4.35 47.27 2.12
CA GLU A 68 3.78 47.07 3.47
C GLU A 68 2.80 45.87 3.51
N SER A 69 2.27 45.51 2.34
CA SER A 69 1.41 44.34 2.13
C SER A 69 2.15 43.02 1.86
N ASP A 70 3.49 43.00 1.77
CA ASP A 70 4.26 41.79 1.49
C ASP A 70 4.34 40.83 2.70
N PRO A 71 4.30 39.50 2.44
CA PRO A 71 4.43 38.51 3.50
C PRO A 71 5.83 38.57 4.14
N PRO A 72 5.96 38.18 5.42
CA PRO A 72 7.26 38.07 6.06
C PRO A 72 8.14 37.13 5.24
N THR A 73 9.28 37.65 4.77
CA THR A 73 10.14 36.98 3.79
C THR A 73 11.48 36.63 4.43
N GLU A 74 11.85 35.36 4.39
CA GLU A 74 13.19 34.86 4.78
C GLU A 74 13.98 34.41 3.55
N CYS A 75 15.30 34.52 3.59
CA CYS A 75 16.19 34.02 2.55
C CYS A 75 17.03 32.87 3.10
N LEU A 76 17.08 31.75 2.39
CA LEU A 76 17.78 30.53 2.80
C LEU A 76 18.67 30.01 1.67
N VAL A 77 19.78 29.40 2.02
CA VAL A 77 20.65 28.68 1.09
C VAL A 77 20.70 27.22 1.49
N ALA A 78 20.49 26.31 0.53
CA ALA A 78 20.58 24.88 0.77
C ALA A 78 21.66 24.28 -0.12
N ARG A 79 22.62 23.57 0.49
CA ARG A 79 23.73 22.93 -0.23
C ARG A 79 23.57 21.42 -0.20
N GLY A 80 23.80 20.75 -1.32
CA GLY A 80 23.64 19.29 -1.43
C GLY A 80 24.49 18.66 -2.54
N GLY A 81 24.70 17.34 -2.42
CA GLY A 81 25.45 16.56 -3.42
C GLY A 81 24.75 16.50 -4.78
N THR A 82 23.44 16.70 -4.81
CA THR A 82 22.64 16.96 -6.01
C THR A 82 21.71 18.16 -5.81
N LEU A 83 21.36 18.85 -6.90
CA LEU A 83 20.43 19.98 -6.88
C LEU A 83 19.05 19.58 -6.31
N LEU A 84 18.61 18.35 -6.61
CA LEU A 84 17.36 17.80 -6.09
C LEU A 84 17.38 17.59 -4.57
N GLU A 85 18.49 17.12 -4.02
CA GLU A 85 18.64 16.97 -2.57
C GLU A 85 18.67 18.34 -1.87
N ALA A 86 19.41 19.30 -2.43
CA ALA A 86 19.42 20.68 -1.94
C ALA A 86 18.02 21.30 -1.96
N ALA A 87 17.27 21.16 -3.06
CA ALA A 87 15.91 21.68 -3.19
C ALA A 87 14.93 21.01 -2.21
N LEU A 88 15.01 19.69 -2.02
CA LEU A 88 14.18 18.99 -1.04
C LEU A 88 14.51 19.38 0.41
N ALA A 89 15.79 19.62 0.70
CA ALA A 89 16.21 20.11 2.01
C ALA A 89 15.71 21.54 2.25
N ALA A 90 15.79 22.42 1.26
CA ALA A 90 15.22 23.77 1.33
C ALA A 90 13.70 23.76 1.58
N ILE A 91 12.96 22.91 0.86
CA ILE A 91 11.51 22.73 1.06
C ILE A 91 11.19 22.28 2.50
N ALA A 92 12.01 21.37 3.04
CA ALA A 92 11.83 20.87 4.40
C ALA A 92 12.15 21.94 5.46
N ALA A 93 13.24 22.69 5.27
CA ALA A 93 13.68 23.74 6.18
C ALA A 93 12.71 24.92 6.24
N GLY A 94 12.22 25.39 5.08
CA GLY A 94 11.18 26.43 5.01
C GLY A 94 9.78 25.95 5.39
N HIS A 95 9.62 24.70 5.84
CA HIS A 95 8.34 24.10 6.22
C HIS A 95 7.23 24.33 5.17
N ALA A 96 7.54 24.04 3.89
CA ALA A 96 6.68 24.43 2.78
C ALA A 96 5.29 23.76 2.81
N GLN A 97 4.23 24.56 2.65
CA GLN A 97 2.93 24.09 2.17
C GLN A 97 2.89 24.04 0.64
N LEU A 98 3.54 25.01 -0.02
CA LEU A 98 3.70 25.10 -1.46
C LEU A 98 5.16 25.41 -1.80
N ALA A 99 5.72 24.65 -2.72
CA ALA A 99 6.99 24.97 -3.38
C ALA A 99 6.71 25.54 -4.77
N VAL A 100 7.20 26.75 -5.05
CA VAL A 100 7.13 27.39 -6.37
C VAL A 100 8.50 27.30 -7.01
N VAL A 101 8.54 26.78 -8.23
CA VAL A 101 9.78 26.47 -8.94
C VAL A 101 9.69 27.06 -10.34
N ALA A 102 10.74 27.73 -10.78
CA ALA A 102 10.81 28.27 -12.11
C ALA A 102 11.16 27.17 -13.13
N HIS A 103 10.66 27.33 -14.36
CA HIS A 103 11.02 26.47 -15.47
C HIS A 103 11.59 27.30 -16.63
N HIS A 104 12.90 27.13 -16.87
CA HIS A 104 13.66 27.87 -17.86
C HIS A 104 13.33 27.55 -19.32
N ARG A 105 13.51 28.56 -20.18
CA ARG A 105 13.39 28.51 -21.66
C ARG A 105 14.59 27.85 -22.35
N ALA A 106 15.18 26.78 -21.81
CA ALA A 106 16.41 26.22 -22.37
C ALA A 106 16.17 24.99 -23.28
N GLY A 107 16.19 25.22 -24.60
CA GLY A 107 16.76 24.30 -25.61
C GLY A 107 16.15 22.90 -25.77
N PRO A 108 16.63 22.10 -26.75
CA PRO A 108 15.93 20.90 -27.23
C PRO A 108 15.95 19.76 -26.21
N LYS A 109 14.76 19.38 -25.70
CA LYS A 109 14.30 18.06 -25.17
C LYS A 109 15.17 17.22 -24.20
N ARG A 110 16.41 17.59 -23.82
CA ARG A 110 17.31 16.76 -22.99
C ARG A 110 18.37 17.59 -22.22
N GLY A 111 17.94 18.47 -21.31
CA GLY A 111 18.85 19.19 -20.40
C GLY A 111 18.67 18.77 -18.93
N PRO A 112 19.72 18.84 -18.08
CA PRO A 112 19.65 18.50 -16.65
C PRO A 112 18.56 19.24 -15.86
N GLN A 113 18.26 20.49 -16.24
CA GLN A 113 17.24 21.33 -15.60
C GLN A 113 15.79 20.87 -15.88
N ALA A 114 15.52 20.28 -17.05
CA ALA A 114 14.21 19.70 -17.36
C ALA A 114 13.94 18.42 -16.54
N GLU A 115 15.00 17.65 -16.27
CA GLU A 115 14.93 16.48 -15.39
C GLU A 115 14.74 16.90 -13.92
N PHE A 116 15.37 17.99 -13.50
CA PHE A 116 15.22 18.53 -12.14
C PHE A 116 13.77 18.92 -11.82
N GLY A 117 13.11 19.75 -12.63
CA GLY A 117 11.73 20.19 -12.37
C GLY A 117 10.73 19.03 -12.32
N ALA A 118 10.90 18.05 -13.22
CA ALA A 118 10.07 16.84 -13.21
C ALA A 118 10.35 15.95 -11.98
N ALA A 119 11.61 15.76 -11.60
CA ALA A 119 11.99 14.97 -10.43
C ALA A 119 11.53 15.62 -9.11
N LEU A 120 11.56 16.95 -9.05
CA LEU A 120 11.09 17.73 -7.91
C LEU A 120 9.57 17.64 -7.78
N LEU A 121 8.82 17.81 -8.88
CA LEU A 121 7.39 17.53 -8.91
C LEU A 121 7.13 16.13 -8.36
N GLU A 122 7.86 15.07 -8.74
CA GLU A 122 7.59 13.72 -8.22
C GLU A 122 7.90 13.52 -6.71
N ARG A 123 8.94 14.17 -6.19
CA ARG A 123 9.51 13.84 -4.87
C ARG A 123 9.20 14.86 -3.78
N ALA A 124 8.73 16.05 -4.15
CA ALA A 124 8.39 17.08 -3.17
C ALA A 124 7.29 16.59 -2.20
N PRO A 125 7.46 16.84 -0.88
CA PRO A 125 6.53 16.42 0.17
C PRO A 125 5.32 17.37 0.35
N CYS A 126 5.31 18.49 -0.36
CA CYS A 126 4.30 19.55 -0.30
C CYS A 126 3.62 19.75 -1.66
N ASP A 127 2.64 20.66 -1.74
CA ASP A 127 2.13 21.09 -3.04
C ASP A 127 3.30 21.72 -3.81
N THR A 128 3.36 21.48 -5.12
CA THR A 128 4.46 21.98 -5.95
C THR A 128 3.91 22.57 -7.22
N LEU A 129 4.27 23.82 -7.47
CA LEU A 129 3.87 24.58 -8.66
C LEU A 129 5.13 24.87 -9.47
N LEU A 130 5.25 24.23 -10.62
CA LEU A 130 6.29 24.53 -11.60
C LEU A 130 5.74 25.59 -12.56
N LEU A 131 6.34 26.78 -12.59
CA LEU A 131 5.90 27.91 -13.39
C LEU A 131 6.88 28.20 -14.52
N ARG A 132 6.34 28.35 -15.72
CA ARG A 132 7.04 28.90 -16.88
C ARG A 132 6.45 30.28 -17.18
N ALA A 133 7.26 31.32 -17.01
CA ALA A 133 6.87 32.68 -17.36
C ALA A 133 6.64 32.85 -18.87
N GLY A 134 5.67 33.70 -19.23
CA GLY A 134 5.46 34.16 -20.61
C GLY A 134 6.54 35.17 -21.05
N PRO A 135 6.55 35.60 -22.32
CA PRO A 135 7.48 36.63 -22.83
C PRO A 135 7.14 38.06 -22.42
N GLU A 136 5.93 38.34 -21.93
CA GLU A 136 5.58 39.65 -21.35
C GLU A 136 6.06 39.78 -19.91
N ASP A 137 6.16 41.02 -19.41
CA ASP A 137 6.70 41.37 -18.10
C ASP A 137 6.20 40.43 -16.98
N PRO A 138 7.08 39.58 -16.40
CA PRO A 138 6.71 38.62 -15.36
C PRO A 138 6.19 39.29 -14.07
N ALA A 139 6.40 40.60 -13.90
CA ALA A 139 5.84 41.36 -12.78
C ALA A 139 4.34 41.63 -12.94
N ARG A 140 3.81 41.63 -14.17
CA ARG A 140 2.40 41.98 -14.44
C ARG A 140 1.47 40.86 -13.98
N PRO A 141 0.46 41.14 -13.12
CA PRO A 141 -0.51 40.13 -12.73
C PRO A 141 -1.35 39.67 -13.92
N PRO A 142 -1.55 38.34 -14.10
CA PRO A 142 -2.56 37.88 -15.04
C PRO A 142 -3.92 38.31 -14.52
N ARG A 143 -4.81 38.68 -15.43
CA ARG A 143 -6.21 38.98 -15.11
C ARG A 143 -7.08 37.76 -15.28
N ARG A 144 -6.68 36.82 -16.14
CA ARG A 144 -7.46 35.62 -16.46
C ARG A 144 -6.61 34.37 -16.36
N VAL A 145 -7.00 33.45 -15.47
CA VAL A 145 -6.30 32.20 -15.21
C VAL A 145 -7.20 31.01 -15.56
N LEU A 146 -6.74 30.14 -16.44
CA LEU A 146 -7.45 28.93 -16.86
C LEU A 146 -6.94 27.71 -16.09
N ILE A 147 -7.85 26.93 -15.50
CA ILE A 147 -7.53 25.68 -14.79
C ILE A 147 -8.41 24.56 -15.35
N PRO A 148 -7.87 23.68 -16.20
CA PRO A 148 -8.56 22.48 -16.64
C PRO A 148 -8.70 21.49 -15.49
N VAL A 149 -9.92 21.02 -15.28
CA VAL A 149 -10.28 20.07 -14.24
C VAL A 149 -10.75 18.77 -14.89
N ALA A 150 -10.03 17.69 -14.59
CA ALA A 150 -10.44 16.32 -14.95
C ALA A 150 -10.85 15.51 -13.71
N GLY A 151 -10.99 16.19 -12.56
CA GLY A 151 -11.06 15.59 -11.23
C GLY A 151 -9.69 15.17 -10.68
N GLY A 152 -9.59 15.06 -9.36
CA GLY A 152 -8.41 14.55 -8.68
C GLY A 152 -7.50 15.63 -8.07
N PRO A 153 -6.55 15.20 -7.23
CA PRO A 153 -5.96 16.07 -6.20
C PRO A 153 -5.12 17.21 -6.77
N HIS A 154 -4.51 17.03 -7.95
CA HIS A 154 -3.60 18.04 -8.51
C HIS A 154 -4.34 19.25 -9.10
N ALA A 155 -5.46 19.03 -9.78
CA ALA A 155 -6.28 20.11 -10.31
C ALA A 155 -7.07 20.79 -9.17
N GLU A 156 -7.51 20.02 -8.18
CA GLU A 156 -8.15 20.54 -6.96
C GLU A 156 -7.19 21.44 -6.16
N ALA A 157 -5.92 21.04 -6.01
CA ALA A 157 -4.90 21.90 -5.39
C ALA A 157 -4.66 23.19 -6.18
N ALA A 158 -4.62 23.11 -7.53
CA ALA A 158 -4.50 24.30 -8.37
C ALA A 158 -5.68 25.25 -8.16
N LEU A 159 -6.90 24.73 -8.22
CA LEU A 159 -8.12 25.48 -7.94
C LEU A 159 -8.09 26.14 -6.56
N GLY A 160 -7.71 25.40 -5.52
CA GLY A 160 -7.64 25.93 -4.16
C GLY A 160 -6.66 27.10 -4.04
N TRP A 161 -5.40 26.90 -4.43
CA TRP A 161 -4.37 27.95 -4.34
C TRP A 161 -4.72 29.19 -5.15
N PHE A 162 -5.17 29.02 -6.39
CA PHE A 162 -5.48 30.15 -7.24
C PHE A 162 -6.80 30.82 -6.87
N SER A 163 -7.79 30.08 -6.35
CA SER A 163 -9.04 30.68 -5.83
C SER A 163 -8.80 31.58 -4.63
N ASP A 164 -7.83 31.26 -3.77
CA ASP A 164 -7.50 32.14 -2.66
C ASP A 164 -6.90 33.45 -3.16
N VAL A 165 -6.04 33.40 -4.18
CA VAL A 165 -5.49 34.60 -4.83
C VAL A 165 -6.60 35.41 -5.51
N ALA A 166 -7.47 34.76 -6.28
CA ALA A 166 -8.58 35.41 -6.99
C ALA A 166 -9.61 36.07 -6.07
N ARG A 167 -9.72 35.62 -4.82
CA ARG A 167 -10.59 36.25 -3.81
C ARG A 167 -10.08 37.62 -3.37
N THR A 168 -8.77 37.83 -3.39
CA THR A 168 -8.11 39.03 -2.86
C THR A 168 -7.51 39.92 -3.96
N SER A 169 -7.84 39.66 -5.23
CA SER A 169 -7.29 40.38 -6.38
C SER A 169 -8.26 40.38 -7.56
N ASP A 170 -8.02 41.22 -8.57
CA ASP A 170 -8.86 41.33 -9.79
C ASP A 170 -8.68 40.14 -10.77
N ILE A 171 -8.28 38.98 -10.27
CA ILE A 171 -8.05 37.78 -11.09
C ILE A 171 -9.37 37.03 -11.26
N ARG A 172 -9.73 36.76 -12.51
CA ARG A 172 -10.82 35.85 -12.88
C ARG A 172 -10.26 34.46 -13.15
N LEU A 173 -10.84 33.45 -12.49
CA LEU A 173 -10.52 32.05 -12.73
C LEU A 173 -11.53 31.42 -13.67
N THR A 174 -11.08 30.69 -14.67
CA THR A 174 -11.95 29.82 -15.46
C THR A 174 -11.65 28.37 -15.09
N ALA A 175 -12.63 27.68 -14.50
CA ALA A 175 -12.54 26.25 -14.23
C ALA A 175 -13.13 25.49 -15.42
N LEU A 176 -12.27 24.83 -16.21
CA LEU A 176 -12.65 24.20 -17.47
C LEU A 176 -12.78 22.68 -17.35
N TYR A 177 -13.95 22.12 -17.63
CA TYR A 177 -14.12 20.68 -17.80
C TYR A 177 -14.30 20.34 -19.28
N VAL A 178 -13.53 19.38 -19.81
CA VAL A 178 -13.72 18.89 -21.18
C VAL A 178 -14.42 17.54 -21.14
N GLN A 179 -15.61 17.49 -21.71
CA GLN A 179 -16.47 16.32 -21.76
C GLN A 179 -16.38 15.64 -23.14
N ALA A 180 -16.28 14.31 -23.17
CA ALA A 180 -16.28 13.54 -24.41
C ALA A 180 -17.64 13.61 -25.13
N GLU A 181 -17.61 13.67 -26.46
CA GLU A 181 -18.81 13.84 -27.31
C GLU A 181 -19.74 12.63 -27.25
N HIS A 182 -19.18 11.43 -27.07
CA HIS A 182 -19.92 10.16 -27.10
C HIS A 182 -20.81 9.91 -25.85
N VAL A 183 -20.99 10.89 -24.98
CA VAL A 183 -21.79 10.77 -23.75
C VAL A 183 -23.16 11.41 -23.97
N GLU A 184 -24.21 10.66 -23.68
CA GLU A 184 -25.58 11.18 -23.70
C GLU A 184 -25.73 12.32 -22.70
N GLU A 185 -26.35 13.43 -23.10
CA GLU A 185 -26.40 14.69 -22.32
C GLU A 185 -25.01 15.21 -21.90
N ALA A 186 -24.01 15.11 -22.79
CA ALA A 186 -22.63 15.50 -22.52
C ALA A 186 -22.49 16.82 -21.73
N GLU A 187 -23.12 17.92 -22.15
CA GLU A 187 -22.99 19.19 -21.44
C GLU A 187 -23.47 19.13 -19.98
N ALA A 188 -24.60 18.47 -19.72
CA ALA A 188 -25.15 18.32 -18.37
C ALA A 188 -24.25 17.43 -17.50
N VAL A 189 -23.76 16.31 -18.05
CA VAL A 189 -22.80 15.41 -17.37
C VAL A 189 -21.49 16.13 -17.06
N GLY A 190 -20.96 16.88 -18.03
CA GLY A 190 -19.75 17.69 -17.87
C GLY A 190 -19.93 18.77 -16.79
N ARG A 191 -21.10 19.40 -16.73
CA ARG A 191 -21.42 20.38 -15.68
C ARG A 191 -21.50 19.74 -14.30
N ALA A 192 -22.14 18.57 -14.18
CA ALA A 192 -22.18 17.82 -12.92
C ALA A 192 -20.77 17.43 -12.43
N HIS A 193 -19.90 16.97 -13.34
CA HIS A 193 -18.50 16.67 -13.00
C HIS A 193 -17.69 17.90 -12.60
N LEU A 194 -17.90 19.02 -13.27
CA LEU A 194 -17.26 20.30 -12.94
C LEU A 194 -17.68 20.78 -11.54
N GLU A 195 -18.99 20.77 -11.25
CA GLU A 195 -19.50 21.12 -9.92
C GLU A 195 -18.96 20.20 -8.83
N GLN A 196 -18.86 18.89 -9.11
CA GLN A 196 -18.26 17.94 -8.17
C GLN A 196 -16.78 18.26 -7.91
N ALA A 197 -16.01 18.60 -8.96
CA ALA A 197 -14.60 18.99 -8.81
C ALA A 197 -14.45 20.27 -7.96
N LEU A 198 -15.31 21.28 -8.16
CA LEU A 198 -15.33 22.48 -7.34
C LEU A 198 -15.66 22.18 -5.87
N ARG A 199 -16.64 21.31 -5.62
CA ARG A 199 -16.98 20.86 -4.24
C ARG A 199 -15.82 20.12 -3.57
N HIS A 200 -15.13 19.22 -4.28
CA HIS A 200 -13.96 18.52 -3.74
C HIS A 200 -12.80 19.47 -3.43
N ALA A 201 -12.62 20.53 -4.24
CA ALA A 201 -11.67 21.59 -3.97
C ALA A 201 -12.11 22.52 -2.80
N GLY A 202 -13.29 22.30 -2.21
CA GLY A 202 -13.82 23.13 -1.12
C GLY A 202 -14.32 24.50 -1.57
N LEU A 203 -14.63 24.66 -2.87
CA LEU A 203 -15.00 25.94 -3.46
C LEU A 203 -16.52 26.09 -3.61
N PRO A 204 -17.07 27.29 -3.35
CA PRO A 204 -18.49 27.56 -3.58
C PRO A 204 -18.78 27.57 -5.08
N LEU A 205 -19.92 26.98 -5.48
CA LEU A 205 -20.32 26.86 -6.89
C LEU A 205 -20.63 28.21 -7.55
N GLU A 206 -21.07 29.19 -6.76
CA GLU A 206 -21.45 30.53 -7.21
C GLU A 206 -20.40 31.59 -6.85
N ALA A 207 -19.13 31.18 -6.73
CA ALA A 207 -18.04 32.11 -6.48
C ALA A 207 -17.95 33.16 -7.62
N PRO A 208 -18.08 34.47 -7.35
CA PRO A 208 -18.11 35.50 -8.41
C PRO A 208 -16.78 35.66 -9.16
N TRP A 209 -15.68 35.18 -8.58
CA TRP A 209 -14.35 35.17 -9.18
C TRP A 209 -14.03 33.87 -9.96
N ILE A 210 -14.94 32.88 -9.97
CA ILE A 210 -14.78 31.63 -10.71
C ILE A 210 -15.86 31.52 -11.80
N GLU A 211 -15.41 31.33 -13.03
CA GLU A 211 -16.23 31.05 -14.20
C GLU A 211 -16.15 29.55 -14.54
N PRO A 212 -17.16 28.75 -14.18
CA PRO A 212 -17.24 27.35 -14.60
C PRO A 212 -17.56 27.28 -16.09
N ARG A 213 -16.70 26.59 -16.87
CA ARG A 213 -16.87 26.41 -18.32
C ARG A 213 -16.79 24.92 -18.67
N VAL A 214 -17.75 24.44 -19.45
CA VAL A 214 -17.74 23.06 -19.99
C VAL A 214 -17.56 23.15 -21.50
N VAL A 215 -16.68 22.31 -22.04
CA VAL A 215 -16.49 22.19 -23.50
C VAL A 215 -16.67 20.72 -23.86
N VAL A 216 -17.48 20.45 -24.88
CA VAL A 216 -17.63 19.09 -25.42
C VAL A 216 -16.63 18.91 -26.55
N SER A 217 -15.76 17.90 -26.44
CA SER A 217 -14.73 17.55 -27.42
C SER A 217 -14.08 16.21 -27.08
N ASP A 218 -13.88 15.36 -28.07
CA ASP A 218 -13.05 14.14 -27.92
C ASP A 218 -11.54 14.46 -27.89
N GLU A 219 -11.14 15.65 -28.35
CA GLU A 219 -9.76 16.14 -28.33
C GLU A 219 -9.49 17.07 -27.14
N VAL A 220 -9.34 16.47 -25.96
CA VAL A 220 -9.18 17.20 -24.68
C VAL A 220 -8.07 18.26 -24.72
N GLU A 221 -6.89 17.91 -25.23
CA GLU A 221 -5.75 18.82 -25.24
C GLU A 221 -5.97 20.03 -26.16
N GLN A 222 -6.56 19.82 -27.34
CA GLN A 222 -6.86 20.91 -28.27
C GLN A 222 -7.96 21.83 -27.74
N ALA A 223 -8.98 21.26 -27.08
CA ALA A 223 -10.04 22.05 -26.46
C ALA A 223 -9.48 23.00 -25.38
N ILE A 224 -8.60 22.49 -24.50
CA ILE A 224 -7.93 23.31 -23.48
C ILE A 224 -7.12 24.44 -24.13
N VAL A 225 -6.34 24.13 -25.17
CA VAL A 225 -5.51 25.10 -25.90
C VAL A 225 -6.36 26.20 -26.54
N ARG A 226 -7.49 25.84 -27.17
CA ARG A 226 -8.40 26.80 -27.80
C ARG A 226 -9.00 27.75 -26.77
N VAL A 227 -9.45 27.24 -25.62
CA VAL A 227 -9.96 28.07 -24.53
C VAL A 227 -8.86 28.94 -23.93
N ALA A 228 -7.64 28.42 -23.78
CA ALA A 228 -6.53 29.20 -23.23
C ALA A 228 -6.13 30.38 -24.14
N ALA A 229 -6.22 30.20 -25.46
CA ALA A 229 -5.96 31.25 -26.44
C ALA A 229 -7.06 32.34 -26.47
N ASP A 230 -8.21 32.10 -25.84
CA ASP A 230 -9.37 32.99 -25.74
C ASP A 230 -9.17 34.07 -24.64
N GLY A 231 -7.99 34.70 -24.64
CA GLY A 231 -7.66 35.82 -23.76
C GLY A 231 -7.29 35.46 -22.32
N HIS A 232 -6.82 34.24 -22.04
CA HIS A 232 -6.19 33.91 -20.75
C HIS A 232 -4.70 34.25 -20.76
N ASP A 233 -4.19 34.60 -19.59
CA ASP A 233 -2.79 35.00 -19.39
C ASP A 233 -1.95 33.88 -18.76
N LEU A 234 -2.61 32.99 -18.01
CA LEU A 234 -1.98 31.84 -17.35
C LEU A 234 -2.86 30.60 -17.45
N LEU A 235 -2.25 29.47 -17.81
CA LEU A 235 -2.86 28.15 -17.79
C LEU A 235 -2.18 27.25 -16.76
N VAL A 236 -2.93 26.74 -15.78
CA VAL A 236 -2.43 25.85 -14.74
C VAL A 236 -3.01 24.45 -14.90
N VAL A 237 -2.17 23.45 -15.13
CA VAL A 237 -2.58 22.07 -15.37
C VAL A 237 -2.17 21.17 -14.20
N GLY A 238 -3.06 20.26 -13.79
CA GLY A 238 -2.75 19.25 -12.78
C GLY A 238 -1.80 18.17 -13.31
N ALA A 239 -0.73 17.86 -12.56
CA ALA A 239 0.35 16.98 -12.97
C ALA A 239 0.04 15.47 -12.80
N SER A 240 -1.04 14.97 -13.42
CA SER A 240 -1.59 13.62 -13.16
C SER A 240 -0.92 12.44 -13.90
N ASN A 241 -0.08 12.66 -14.91
CA ASN A 241 0.55 11.56 -15.67
C ASN A 241 1.94 11.90 -16.24
N ARG A 242 2.94 11.02 -16.00
CA ARG A 242 4.36 11.17 -16.39
C ARG A 242 4.60 11.57 -17.85
N GLY A 243 3.77 11.07 -18.77
CA GLY A 243 3.88 11.35 -20.19
C GLY A 243 3.22 12.67 -20.62
N ARG A 244 2.04 12.98 -20.06
CA ARG A 244 1.23 14.15 -20.46
C ARG A 244 1.77 15.45 -19.87
N VAL A 245 2.21 15.45 -18.62
CA VAL A 245 2.87 16.62 -18.01
C VAL A 245 4.13 16.97 -18.79
N ARG A 246 4.89 15.94 -19.20
CA ARG A 246 6.09 16.14 -19.99
C ARG A 246 5.77 16.65 -21.40
N SER A 247 4.71 16.19 -22.05
CA SER A 247 4.28 16.73 -23.35
C SER A 247 3.66 18.13 -23.26
N TRP A 248 3.04 18.48 -22.13
CA TRP A 248 2.43 19.80 -21.92
C TRP A 248 3.38 20.88 -21.41
N LEU A 249 4.48 20.53 -20.76
CA LEU A 249 5.51 21.50 -20.37
C LEU A 249 6.66 21.54 -21.38
N PHE A 250 6.96 20.41 -22.04
CA PHE A 250 8.13 20.20 -22.89
C PHE A 250 7.82 19.69 -24.31
N GLY A 251 6.54 19.69 -24.73
CA GLY A 251 6.13 19.26 -26.08
C GLY A 251 5.94 20.39 -27.08
N THR A 252 5.42 20.05 -28.25
CA THR A 252 5.24 20.95 -29.40
C THR A 252 3.96 21.78 -29.34
N VAL A 253 2.94 21.31 -28.62
CA VAL A 253 1.66 22.02 -28.45
C VAL A 253 1.81 23.31 -27.65
N PRO A 254 2.56 23.35 -26.52
CA PRO A 254 2.89 24.58 -25.82
C PRO A 254 3.72 25.55 -26.67
N GLN A 255 4.63 25.06 -27.52
CA GLN A 255 5.46 25.93 -28.37
C GLN A 255 4.61 26.84 -29.27
N ARG A 256 3.44 26.39 -29.72
CA ARG A 256 2.51 27.22 -30.51
C ARG A 256 1.80 28.29 -29.69
N LEU A 257 1.57 28.05 -28.40
CA LEU A 257 0.99 29.03 -27.45
C LEU A 257 2.04 30.00 -26.87
N LEU A 258 3.33 29.64 -26.97
CA LEU A 258 4.45 30.35 -26.35
C LEU A 258 5.28 31.18 -27.34
N SER A 259 4.98 31.09 -28.64
CA SER A 259 5.69 31.78 -29.73
C SER A 259 4.73 32.65 -30.52
N GLY A 260 4.41 33.83 -29.96
CA GLY A 260 3.59 34.88 -30.57
C GLY A 260 3.48 36.11 -29.65
N PRO A 261 3.05 37.28 -30.16
CA PRO A 261 2.66 38.41 -29.32
C PRO A 261 1.47 38.00 -28.42
N GLY A 262 1.58 38.20 -27.09
CA GLY A 262 0.59 37.74 -26.10
C GLY A 262 0.80 36.30 -25.57
N ALA A 263 2.04 35.80 -25.53
CA ALA A 263 2.27 34.40 -25.17
C ALA A 263 1.95 34.06 -23.71
N LEU A 264 1.22 32.96 -23.54
CA LEU A 264 0.60 32.49 -22.31
C LEU A 264 1.63 31.94 -21.30
N ALA A 265 1.52 32.30 -20.02
CA ALA A 265 2.27 31.63 -18.96
C ALA A 265 1.69 30.23 -18.68
N ILE A 266 2.54 29.26 -18.33
CA ILE A 266 2.09 27.88 -18.08
C ILE A 266 2.57 27.40 -16.71
N GLY A 267 1.65 26.89 -15.91
CA GLY A 267 1.91 26.26 -14.62
C GLY A 267 1.57 24.77 -14.62
N ALA A 268 2.37 23.97 -13.95
CA ALA A 268 2.01 22.60 -13.59
C ALA A 268 1.94 22.46 -12.07
N MET A 269 0.77 22.09 -11.56
CA MET A 269 0.52 21.91 -10.13
C MET A 269 0.53 20.43 -9.79
N ARG A 270 1.18 20.06 -8.69
CA ARG A 270 1.05 18.75 -8.07
C ARG A 270 0.75 18.91 -6.59
N ALA A 271 -0.43 18.45 -6.18
CA ALA A 271 -0.76 18.26 -4.78
C ALA A 271 0.22 17.35 -4.03
N ALA A 272 0.48 17.68 -2.77
CA ALA A 272 1.19 16.84 -1.82
C ALA A 272 0.53 15.46 -1.78
N ALA A 273 1.34 14.40 -1.75
CA ALA A 273 0.78 13.06 -1.64
C ALA A 273 0.09 12.88 -0.28
N PRO A 274 -1.11 12.27 -0.22
CA PRO A 274 -1.86 12.09 1.02
C PRO A 274 -1.02 11.41 2.12
N LEU A 275 -1.30 11.72 3.40
CA LEU A 275 -0.56 11.18 4.55
C LEU A 275 -0.45 9.65 4.51
N GLU A 276 -1.53 8.95 4.14
CA GLU A 276 -1.53 7.50 3.96
C GLU A 276 -0.52 7.03 2.90
N TRP A 277 -0.36 7.78 1.81
CA TRP A 277 0.58 7.46 0.75
C TRP A 277 2.03 7.70 1.21
N ARG A 278 2.27 8.78 1.99
CA ARG A 278 3.57 9.08 2.61
C ARG A 278 3.97 7.99 3.61
N MET A 279 3.06 7.58 4.50
CA MET A 279 3.28 6.46 5.43
C MET A 279 3.55 5.15 4.68
N ARG A 280 2.75 4.83 3.65
CA ARG A 280 2.97 3.62 2.84
C ARG A 280 4.29 3.65 2.09
N GLN A 281 4.70 4.79 1.55
CA GLN A 281 6.01 4.92 0.89
C GLN A 281 7.16 4.84 1.87
N TRP A 282 7.05 5.49 3.03
CA TRP A 282 8.06 5.39 4.09
C TRP A 282 8.20 3.94 4.56
N LEU A 283 7.09 3.26 4.85
CA LEU A 283 7.10 1.86 5.26
C LEU A 283 7.73 0.97 4.17
N ARG A 284 7.38 1.20 2.91
CA ARG A 284 7.98 0.49 1.76
C ARG A 284 9.47 0.77 1.63
N ALA A 285 9.90 2.02 1.80
CA ALA A 285 11.30 2.41 1.73
C ALA A 285 12.10 1.83 2.90
N ALA A 286 11.52 1.82 4.11
CA ALA A 286 12.12 1.20 5.29
C ALA A 286 12.28 -0.32 5.11
N ILE A 287 11.26 -1.00 4.58
CA ILE A 287 11.33 -2.44 4.28
C ILE A 287 12.34 -2.71 3.16
N ALA A 288 12.31 -1.95 2.06
CA ALA A 288 13.23 -2.14 0.94
C ALA A 288 14.70 -1.87 1.29
N ARG A 289 14.96 -1.01 2.30
CA ARG A 289 16.31 -0.78 2.84
C ARG A 289 16.82 -1.95 3.69
N ARG A 290 15.92 -2.69 4.36
CA ARG A 290 16.29 -3.79 5.28
C ARG A 290 16.18 -5.18 4.65
N VAL A 291 15.25 -5.38 3.71
CA VAL A 291 15.00 -6.65 3.04
C VAL A 291 15.58 -6.58 1.61
N PRO A 292 16.58 -7.41 1.27
CA PRO A 292 17.17 -7.35 -0.05
C PRO A 292 16.18 -7.87 -1.09
N GLN A 293 15.90 -7.01 -2.07
CA GLN A 293 14.85 -7.17 -3.07
C GLN A 293 15.25 -8.19 -4.14
N LEU A 294 14.26 -8.89 -4.70
CA LEU A 294 14.51 -9.84 -5.79
C LEU A 294 14.79 -9.13 -7.12
N GLY A 295 15.83 -9.61 -7.81
CA GLY A 295 16.15 -9.24 -9.18
C GLY A 295 15.02 -9.58 -10.15
N ARG A 296 15.14 -9.16 -11.42
CA ARG A 296 14.14 -9.53 -12.45
C ARG A 296 14.16 -11.03 -12.74
N GLU A 297 15.36 -11.59 -12.90
CA GLU A 297 15.57 -13.02 -13.21
C GLU A 297 15.09 -13.92 -12.07
N GLU A 298 15.45 -13.58 -10.82
CA GLU A 298 14.99 -14.32 -9.63
C GLU A 298 13.46 -14.33 -9.51
N ARG A 299 12.78 -13.22 -9.87
CA ARG A 299 11.32 -13.16 -9.89
C ARG A 299 10.69 -14.04 -10.95
N VAL A 300 11.31 -14.12 -12.14
CA VAL A 300 10.86 -15.01 -13.21
C VAL A 300 11.02 -16.47 -12.79
N ALA A 301 12.21 -16.84 -12.28
CA ALA A 301 12.47 -18.19 -11.80
C ALA A 301 11.55 -18.60 -10.64
N LEU A 302 11.28 -17.69 -9.69
CA LEU A 302 10.32 -17.91 -8.61
C LEU A 302 8.91 -18.19 -9.15
N TYR A 303 8.46 -17.38 -10.12
CA TYR A 303 7.15 -17.54 -10.74
C TYR A 303 7.03 -18.88 -11.46
N GLU A 304 8.03 -19.26 -12.27
CA GLU A 304 8.03 -20.52 -13.01
C GLU A 304 7.98 -21.73 -12.07
N ARG A 305 8.79 -21.74 -10.99
CA ARG A 305 8.79 -22.82 -9.99
C ARG A 305 7.43 -22.96 -9.30
N LEU A 306 6.85 -21.84 -8.87
CA LEU A 306 5.56 -21.85 -8.18
C LEU A 306 4.40 -22.17 -9.13
N GLN A 307 4.48 -21.76 -10.39
CA GLN A 307 3.49 -22.13 -11.40
C GLN A 307 3.54 -23.64 -11.69
N ALA A 308 4.71 -24.18 -12.02
CA ALA A 308 4.88 -25.60 -12.31
C ALA A 308 4.47 -26.48 -11.11
N GLY A 309 4.89 -26.11 -9.89
CA GLY A 309 4.51 -26.83 -8.68
C GLY A 309 3.06 -26.62 -8.21
N SER A 310 2.31 -25.72 -8.85
CA SER A 310 0.87 -25.51 -8.58
C SER A 310 -0.03 -26.23 -9.58
N GLU A 311 0.52 -26.93 -10.57
CA GLU A 311 -0.24 -27.76 -11.50
C GLU A 311 -0.33 -29.20 -10.96
N PRO A 312 -1.54 -29.76 -10.76
CA PRO A 312 -1.68 -31.07 -10.15
C PRO A 312 -1.42 -32.16 -11.20
N GLY A 313 -0.20 -32.69 -11.21
CA GLY A 313 0.22 -33.83 -12.04
C GLY A 313 0.19 -35.17 -11.32
N PHE A 314 0.66 -36.23 -11.99
CA PHE A 314 0.74 -37.58 -11.40
C PHE A 314 1.58 -37.60 -10.11
N ASP A 315 2.76 -36.99 -10.14
CA ASP A 315 3.68 -36.94 -8.98
C ASP A 315 3.03 -36.26 -7.77
N PHE A 316 2.25 -35.20 -8.01
CA PHE A 316 1.51 -34.52 -6.93
C PHE A 316 0.54 -35.47 -6.24
N TYR A 317 -0.26 -36.22 -7.01
CA TYR A 317 -1.22 -37.18 -6.45
C TYR A 317 -0.54 -38.37 -5.78
N ALA A 318 0.48 -38.95 -6.42
CA ALA A 318 1.23 -40.07 -5.87
C ALA A 318 1.89 -39.70 -4.53
N MET A 319 2.60 -38.56 -4.49
CA MET A 319 3.25 -38.09 -3.26
C MET A 319 2.26 -37.70 -2.18
N THR A 320 1.11 -37.10 -2.54
CA THR A 320 0.04 -36.80 -1.57
C THR A 320 -0.55 -38.08 -0.99
N ALA A 321 -0.86 -39.08 -1.80
CA ALA A 321 -1.40 -40.36 -1.32
C ALA A 321 -0.41 -41.10 -0.42
N LEU A 322 0.86 -41.22 -0.86
CA LEU A 322 1.91 -41.90 -0.09
C LEU A 322 2.23 -41.16 1.21
N SER A 323 2.42 -39.84 1.17
CA SER A 323 2.63 -39.02 2.37
C SER A 323 1.46 -39.17 3.35
N THR A 324 0.22 -39.16 2.85
CA THR A 324 -0.96 -39.31 3.71
C THR A 324 -1.05 -40.71 4.31
N ALA A 325 -0.70 -41.77 3.57
CA ALA A 325 -0.66 -43.13 4.09
C ALA A 325 0.41 -43.27 5.20
N ILE A 326 1.60 -42.70 5.00
CA ILE A 326 2.65 -42.67 6.03
C ILE A 326 2.19 -41.88 7.26
N ALA A 327 1.55 -40.72 7.06
CA ALA A 327 0.99 -39.92 8.14
C ALA A 327 -0.09 -40.71 8.90
N ALA A 328 -1.00 -41.39 8.19
CA ALA A 328 -2.05 -42.20 8.79
C ALA A 328 -1.48 -43.32 9.66
N LEU A 329 -0.50 -44.06 9.16
CA LEU A 329 0.20 -45.10 9.92
C LEU A 329 0.93 -44.52 11.15
N GLY A 330 1.58 -43.37 11.00
CA GLY A 330 2.24 -42.68 12.12
C GLY A 330 1.25 -42.21 13.19
N LEU A 331 0.09 -41.67 12.79
CA LEU A 331 -0.98 -41.24 13.70
C LEU A 331 -1.58 -42.44 14.45
N ILE A 332 -1.80 -43.56 13.76
CA ILE A 332 -2.33 -44.79 14.34
C ILE A 332 -1.34 -45.43 15.32
N GLN A 333 -0.04 -45.34 15.03
CA GLN A 333 1.03 -45.85 15.88
C GLN A 333 1.47 -44.87 16.99
N ASP A 334 0.87 -43.68 17.05
CA ASP A 334 1.28 -42.59 17.97
C ASP A 334 2.78 -42.23 17.81
N ALA A 335 3.30 -42.30 16.59
CA ALA A 335 4.72 -42.11 16.27
C ALA A 335 4.98 -40.73 15.64
N THR A 336 5.22 -39.72 16.49
CA THR A 336 5.46 -38.33 16.07
C THR A 336 6.55 -38.20 15.00
N ALA A 337 7.64 -38.98 15.10
CA ALA A 337 8.74 -38.95 14.12
C ALA A 337 8.30 -39.38 12.70
N VAL A 338 7.42 -40.38 12.61
CA VAL A 338 6.85 -40.84 11.32
C VAL A 338 5.91 -39.79 10.76
N VAL A 339 5.09 -39.19 11.64
CA VAL A 339 4.18 -38.09 11.27
C VAL A 339 4.97 -36.89 10.72
N ILE A 340 6.10 -36.53 11.35
CA ILE A 340 7.01 -35.48 10.87
C ILE A 340 7.62 -35.86 9.52
N GLY A 341 8.09 -37.11 9.38
CA GLY A 341 8.64 -37.61 8.12
C GLY A 341 7.65 -37.53 6.96
N ALA A 342 6.38 -37.84 7.20
CA ALA A 342 5.32 -37.70 6.20
C ALA A 342 5.14 -36.26 5.70
N MET A 343 5.27 -35.26 6.58
CA MET A 343 5.14 -33.84 6.22
C MET A 343 6.22 -33.38 5.22
N LEU A 344 7.42 -33.96 5.26
CA LEU A 344 8.53 -33.62 4.37
C LEU A 344 8.31 -34.08 2.91
N VAL A 345 7.49 -35.11 2.74
CA VAL A 345 7.20 -35.74 1.44
C VAL A 345 6.05 -35.01 0.71
N ALA A 346 5.20 -34.31 1.45
CA ALA A 346 3.96 -33.75 0.94
C ALA A 346 4.17 -32.55 -0.01
N PRO A 347 3.58 -32.55 -1.22
CA PRO A 347 3.75 -31.46 -2.18
C PRO A 347 2.80 -30.27 -1.98
N LEU A 348 2.01 -30.24 -0.90
CA LEU A 348 0.92 -29.26 -0.70
C LEU A 348 1.40 -27.82 -0.41
N MET A 349 2.65 -27.64 0.03
CA MET A 349 3.18 -26.30 0.32
C MET A 349 3.29 -25.44 -0.93
N THR A 350 3.74 -26.01 -2.05
CA THR A 350 4.03 -25.25 -3.27
C THR A 350 2.77 -24.57 -3.86
N PRO A 351 1.62 -25.27 -4.00
CA PRO A 351 0.36 -24.61 -4.36
C PRO A 351 -0.05 -23.46 -3.43
N MET A 352 0.16 -23.57 -2.11
CA MET A 352 -0.20 -22.53 -1.15
C MET A 352 0.67 -21.27 -1.33
N LEU A 353 1.98 -21.45 -1.54
CA LEU A 353 2.89 -20.34 -1.88
C LEU A 353 2.53 -19.74 -3.25
N GLY A 354 2.20 -20.58 -4.24
CA GLY A 354 1.72 -20.15 -5.55
C GLY A 354 0.47 -19.27 -5.46
N ALA A 355 -0.50 -19.63 -4.60
CA ALA A 355 -1.67 -18.80 -4.31
C ALA A 355 -1.29 -17.44 -3.70
N GLY A 356 -0.34 -17.41 -2.76
CA GLY A 356 0.18 -16.15 -2.17
C GLY A 356 0.84 -15.24 -3.20
N LEU A 357 1.70 -15.80 -4.08
CA LEU A 357 2.32 -15.07 -5.18
C LEU A 357 1.27 -14.51 -6.15
N ALA A 358 0.34 -15.37 -6.55
CA ALA A 358 -0.72 -15.05 -7.50
C ALA A 358 -1.65 -13.94 -6.98
N LEU A 359 -1.91 -13.92 -5.67
CA LEU A 359 -2.70 -12.87 -5.02
C LEU A 359 -2.02 -11.50 -5.14
N ILE A 360 -0.71 -11.41 -4.86
CA ILE A 360 0.05 -10.16 -4.98
C ILE A 360 0.18 -9.69 -6.43
N GLN A 361 0.33 -10.62 -7.37
CA GLN A 361 0.44 -10.32 -8.79
C GLN A 361 -0.93 -10.03 -9.46
N GLY A 362 -2.04 -10.44 -8.84
CA GLY A 362 -3.36 -10.46 -9.45
C GLY A 362 -3.54 -11.54 -10.53
N ASN A 363 -2.75 -12.61 -10.49
CA ASN A 363 -2.80 -13.69 -11.46
C ASN A 363 -3.94 -14.68 -11.14
N VAL A 364 -5.13 -14.40 -11.67
CA VAL A 364 -6.33 -15.23 -11.47
C VAL A 364 -6.15 -16.67 -11.96
N VAL A 365 -5.39 -16.89 -13.03
CA VAL A 365 -5.13 -18.23 -13.59
C VAL A 365 -4.35 -19.07 -12.58
N LEU A 366 -3.28 -18.50 -12.02
CA LEU A 366 -2.47 -19.18 -11.00
C LEU A 366 -3.24 -19.40 -9.70
N VAL A 367 -4.05 -18.44 -9.24
CA VAL A 367 -4.94 -18.65 -8.07
C VAL A 367 -5.89 -19.83 -8.30
N ARG A 368 -6.48 -19.93 -9.50
CA ARG A 368 -7.40 -21.03 -9.83
C ARG A 368 -6.69 -22.38 -9.96
N SER A 369 -5.44 -22.40 -10.45
CA SER A 369 -4.63 -23.63 -10.48
C SER A 369 -4.27 -24.08 -9.07
N ALA A 370 -3.74 -23.18 -8.25
CA ALA A 370 -3.41 -23.44 -6.85
C ALA A 370 -4.63 -23.93 -6.05
N ALA A 371 -5.78 -23.28 -6.19
CA ALA A 371 -7.01 -23.70 -5.53
C ALA A 371 -7.47 -25.10 -5.94
N ARG A 372 -7.32 -25.46 -7.23
CA ARG A 372 -7.61 -26.83 -7.71
C ARG A 372 -6.67 -27.86 -7.11
N SER A 373 -5.37 -27.57 -7.07
CA SER A 373 -4.37 -28.47 -6.49
C SER A 373 -4.57 -28.68 -5.00
N ILE A 374 -4.83 -27.61 -4.25
CA ILE A 374 -5.13 -27.68 -2.81
C ILE A 374 -6.41 -28.47 -2.57
N GLY A 375 -7.48 -28.20 -3.32
CA GLY A 375 -8.75 -28.89 -3.19
C GLY A 375 -8.64 -30.39 -3.51
N ASN A 376 -8.03 -30.74 -4.64
CA ASN A 376 -7.85 -32.13 -5.03
C ASN A 376 -6.92 -32.89 -4.08
N GLY A 377 -5.84 -32.24 -3.62
CA GLY A 377 -4.93 -32.81 -2.63
C GLY A 377 -5.62 -33.05 -1.29
N PHE A 378 -6.45 -32.11 -0.83
CA PHE A 378 -7.28 -32.29 0.37
C PHE A 378 -8.24 -33.47 0.23
N LEU A 379 -8.99 -33.56 -0.86
CA LEU A 379 -9.94 -34.64 -1.09
C LEU A 379 -9.25 -36.01 -1.17
N LEU A 380 -8.11 -36.09 -1.84
CA LEU A 380 -7.33 -37.32 -1.93
C LEU A 380 -6.77 -37.73 -0.56
N ALA A 381 -6.17 -36.81 0.17
CA ALA A 381 -5.66 -37.09 1.51
C ALA A 381 -6.79 -37.48 2.49
N LEU A 382 -7.94 -36.83 2.40
CA LEU A 382 -9.12 -37.19 3.18
C LEU A 382 -9.58 -38.62 2.86
N ALA A 383 -9.66 -38.97 1.56
CA ALA A 383 -10.02 -40.30 1.11
C ALA A 383 -9.04 -41.37 1.60
N VAL A 384 -7.73 -41.11 1.53
CA VAL A 384 -6.71 -42.00 2.07
C VAL A 384 -6.88 -42.15 3.59
N GLY A 385 -7.06 -41.05 4.32
CA GLY A 385 -7.31 -41.11 5.77
C GLY A 385 -8.55 -41.94 6.12
N LEU A 386 -9.64 -41.80 5.36
CA LEU A 386 -10.86 -42.60 5.52
C LEU A 386 -10.60 -44.10 5.31
N VAL A 387 -9.77 -44.46 4.33
CA VAL A 387 -9.39 -45.86 4.05
C VAL A 387 -8.57 -46.46 5.19
N PHE A 388 -7.70 -45.67 5.82
CA PHE A 388 -6.88 -46.13 6.95
C PHE A 388 -7.61 -46.10 8.29
N GLY A 389 -8.72 -45.35 8.40
CA GLY A 389 -9.50 -45.24 9.64
C GLY A 389 -9.90 -46.57 10.29
N PRO A 390 -10.40 -47.58 9.53
CA PRO A 390 -10.71 -48.90 10.06
C PRO A 390 -9.51 -49.69 10.61
N LEU A 391 -8.27 -49.34 10.21
CA LEU A 391 -7.05 -49.98 10.73
C LEU A 391 -6.64 -49.43 12.10
N ALA A 392 -7.22 -48.30 12.52
CA ALA A 392 -6.93 -47.70 13.82
C ALA A 392 -7.54 -48.55 14.96
N PRO A 393 -6.81 -48.80 16.07
CA PRO A 393 -7.29 -49.60 17.19
C PRO A 393 -8.69 -49.18 17.67
N LEU A 394 -9.60 -50.12 17.89
CA LEU A 394 -10.93 -49.87 18.46
C LEU A 394 -10.76 -49.52 19.94
N GLY A 395 -10.77 -48.24 20.29
CA GLY A 395 -10.39 -47.71 21.60
C GLY A 395 -10.27 -46.18 21.60
N GLU A 396 -9.68 -45.62 22.65
CA GLU A 396 -9.40 -44.18 22.73
C GLU A 396 -8.51 -43.71 21.56
N PRO A 397 -8.78 -42.55 20.94
CA PRO A 397 -7.91 -41.98 19.92
C PRO A 397 -6.49 -41.76 20.46
N THR A 398 -5.48 -41.96 19.61
CA THR A 398 -4.07 -41.73 19.97
C THR A 398 -3.83 -40.26 20.35
N ALA A 399 -2.79 -40.00 21.16
CA ALA A 399 -2.45 -38.65 21.58
C ALA A 399 -2.15 -37.74 20.37
N GLU A 400 -1.51 -38.30 19.35
CA GLU A 400 -1.26 -37.58 18.10
C GLU A 400 -2.56 -37.18 17.38
N LEU A 401 -3.59 -38.03 17.31
CA LEU A 401 -4.89 -37.68 16.73
C LEU A 401 -5.61 -36.58 17.54
N LEU A 402 -5.62 -36.71 18.88
CA LEU A 402 -6.26 -35.73 19.77
C LEU A 402 -5.62 -34.34 19.68
N ALA A 403 -4.29 -34.29 19.59
CA ALA A 403 -3.55 -33.04 19.44
C ALA A 403 -3.92 -32.28 18.16
N ARG A 404 -4.36 -32.95 17.08
CA ARG A 404 -4.83 -32.29 15.84
C ARG A 404 -6.32 -31.96 15.88
N GLY A 405 -7.10 -32.64 16.71
CA GLY A 405 -8.52 -32.36 16.91
C GLY A 405 -8.81 -31.14 17.79
N SER A 406 -7.80 -30.59 18.48
CA SER A 406 -7.95 -29.49 19.43
C SER A 406 -7.06 -28.29 19.08
N PRO A 407 -7.22 -27.69 17.88
CA PRO A 407 -6.35 -26.60 17.45
C PRO A 407 -6.53 -25.34 18.30
N ASN A 408 -5.47 -24.53 18.36
CA ASN A 408 -5.40 -23.31 19.15
C ASN A 408 -4.84 -22.12 18.33
N LEU A 409 -4.79 -20.94 18.96
CA LEU A 409 -4.33 -19.71 18.27
C LEU A 409 -2.83 -19.72 17.95
N PHE A 410 -2.01 -20.47 18.69
CA PHE A 410 -0.57 -20.59 18.39
C PHE A 410 -0.35 -21.35 17.09
N ASP A 411 -1.19 -22.33 16.75
CA ASP A 411 -1.11 -23.04 15.46
C ASP A 411 -1.26 -22.06 14.28
N LEU A 412 -2.21 -21.11 14.39
CA LEU A 412 -2.42 -20.06 13.40
C LEU A 412 -1.18 -19.16 13.24
N LEU A 413 -0.56 -18.77 14.37
CA LEU A 413 0.64 -17.93 14.35
C LEU A 413 1.83 -18.67 13.72
N VAL A 414 2.02 -19.94 14.10
CA VAL A 414 3.07 -20.80 13.53
C VAL A 414 2.85 -20.95 12.03
N ALA A 415 1.61 -21.18 11.57
CA ALA A 415 1.30 -21.28 10.14
C ALA A 415 1.54 -19.97 9.37
N LEU A 416 1.20 -18.82 9.95
CA LEU A 416 1.47 -17.51 9.34
C LEU A 416 2.98 -17.28 9.17
N LEU A 417 3.75 -17.52 10.23
CA LEU A 417 5.21 -17.40 10.21
C LEU A 417 5.86 -18.40 9.26
N SER A 418 5.29 -19.61 9.17
CA SER A 418 5.72 -20.64 8.22
C SER A 418 5.48 -20.20 6.77
N GLY A 419 4.35 -19.56 6.48
CA GLY A 419 4.10 -18.95 5.17
C GLY A 419 5.13 -17.88 4.80
N VAL A 420 5.49 -17.02 5.74
CA VAL A 420 6.53 -15.99 5.55
C VAL A 420 7.90 -16.63 5.32
N ALA A 421 8.29 -17.58 6.16
CA ALA A 421 9.57 -18.26 6.08
C ALA A 421 9.72 -19.08 4.78
N ALA A 422 8.68 -19.82 4.40
CA ALA A 422 8.66 -20.60 3.17
C ALA A 422 8.74 -19.72 1.93
N ALA A 423 7.98 -18.62 1.86
CA ALA A 423 8.06 -17.68 0.75
C ALA A 423 9.42 -16.98 0.66
N TYR A 424 10.02 -16.63 1.80
CA TYR A 424 11.37 -16.07 1.85
C TYR A 424 12.43 -17.06 1.34
N ALA A 425 12.36 -18.31 1.78
CA ALA A 425 13.24 -19.38 1.33
C ALA A 425 13.02 -19.72 -0.16
N TYR A 426 11.77 -19.71 -0.64
CA TYR A 426 11.47 -19.92 -2.07
C TYR A 426 12.01 -18.81 -2.96
N GLY A 427 11.98 -17.56 -2.47
CA GLY A 427 12.56 -16.42 -3.16
C GLY A 427 14.09 -16.48 -3.27
N ARG A 428 14.77 -17.29 -2.47
CA ARG A 428 16.24 -17.36 -2.43
C ARG A 428 16.76 -18.77 -2.70
N PRO A 429 17.40 -19.03 -3.86
CA PRO A 429 17.92 -20.36 -4.21
C PRO A 429 18.80 -20.99 -3.13
N ASN A 430 19.60 -20.17 -2.43
CA ASN A 430 20.54 -20.65 -1.40
C ASN A 430 19.85 -21.13 -0.10
N LEU A 431 18.54 -20.90 0.06
CA LEU A 431 17.79 -21.24 1.28
C LEU A 431 16.78 -22.36 1.07
N MET A 432 16.74 -23.01 -0.11
CA MET A 432 15.76 -24.05 -0.39
C MET A 432 15.87 -25.24 0.57
N GLY A 433 17.06 -25.54 1.11
CA GLY A 433 17.24 -26.57 2.14
C GLY A 433 16.51 -26.28 3.46
N ALA A 434 16.22 -25.01 3.77
CA ALA A 434 15.47 -24.64 4.97
C ALA A 434 13.96 -24.95 4.86
N LEU A 435 13.46 -25.25 3.65
CA LEU A 435 12.03 -25.53 3.42
C LEU A 435 11.55 -26.80 4.12
N ALA A 436 12.44 -27.78 4.32
CA ALA A 436 12.13 -28.99 5.08
C ALA A 436 11.66 -28.64 6.50
N GLY A 437 12.38 -27.75 7.20
CA GLY A 437 12.00 -27.30 8.55
C GLY A 437 10.68 -26.53 8.59
N VAL A 438 10.39 -25.74 7.55
CA VAL A 438 9.14 -24.98 7.46
C VAL A 438 7.94 -25.88 7.16
N ALA A 439 8.12 -26.91 6.35
CA ALA A 439 7.08 -27.90 6.05
C ALA A 439 6.68 -28.71 7.31
N ILE A 440 7.65 -29.00 8.18
CA ILE A 440 7.40 -29.65 9.49
C ILE A 440 6.56 -28.74 10.40
N ALA A 441 6.87 -27.46 10.47
CA ALA A 441 6.18 -26.52 11.36
C ALA A 441 4.72 -26.26 10.95
N ALA A 442 4.39 -26.31 9.66
CA ALA A 442 3.06 -26.00 9.14
C ALA A 442 2.04 -27.15 9.28
N ALA A 443 2.49 -28.37 9.57
CA ALA A 443 1.70 -29.56 9.86
C ALA A 443 0.45 -29.74 8.95
N LEU A 444 0.62 -29.77 7.62
CA LEU A 444 -0.52 -29.73 6.69
C LEU A 444 -1.21 -31.07 6.41
N VAL A 445 -0.45 -32.14 6.16
CA VAL A 445 -1.01 -33.47 5.83
C VAL A 445 -1.62 -34.16 7.05
N PRO A 446 -0.99 -34.15 8.24
CA PRO A 446 -1.53 -34.90 9.37
C PRO A 446 -2.92 -34.46 9.85
N PRO A 447 -3.32 -33.17 9.83
CA PRO A 447 -4.70 -32.78 10.11
C PRO A 447 -5.71 -33.33 9.10
N ILE A 448 -5.35 -33.41 7.82
CA ILE A 448 -6.24 -33.99 6.80
C ILE A 448 -6.38 -35.52 7.02
N ALA A 449 -5.26 -36.20 7.28
CA ALA A 449 -5.26 -37.62 7.62
C ALA A 449 -6.07 -37.89 8.90
N THR A 450 -5.89 -37.07 9.94
CA THR A 450 -6.65 -37.13 11.19
C THR A 450 -8.14 -36.96 10.93
N ALA A 451 -8.53 -35.97 10.12
CA ALA A 451 -9.93 -35.77 9.74
C ALA A 451 -10.50 -37.01 9.05
N GLY A 452 -9.77 -37.62 8.10
CA GLY A 452 -10.22 -38.84 7.43
C GLY A 452 -10.36 -40.04 8.39
N ILE A 453 -9.33 -40.30 9.20
CA ILE A 453 -9.32 -41.42 10.16
C ILE A 453 -10.47 -41.29 11.16
N THR A 454 -10.65 -40.10 11.73
CA THR A 454 -11.64 -39.87 12.79
C THR A 454 -13.07 -39.81 12.25
N LEU A 455 -13.27 -39.35 10.99
CA LEU A 455 -14.57 -39.49 10.31
C LEU A 455 -14.93 -40.96 10.10
N ALA A 456 -13.99 -41.80 9.66
CA ALA A 456 -14.23 -43.23 9.47
C ALA A 456 -14.53 -43.96 10.79
N ARG A 457 -14.02 -43.44 11.92
CA ARG A 457 -14.29 -43.96 13.27
C ARG A 457 -15.60 -43.47 13.89
N GLY A 458 -16.30 -42.53 13.25
CA GLY A 458 -17.49 -41.91 13.82
C GLY A 458 -17.20 -40.90 14.93
N GLU A 459 -16.02 -40.27 14.92
CA GLU A 459 -15.57 -39.23 15.86
C GLU A 459 -15.62 -37.83 15.21
N PRO A 460 -16.81 -37.26 14.92
CA PRO A 460 -16.95 -36.05 14.14
C PRO A 460 -16.40 -34.80 14.85
N ALA A 461 -16.28 -34.82 16.18
CA ALA A 461 -15.72 -33.71 16.94
C ALA A 461 -14.23 -33.50 16.62
N ILE A 462 -13.43 -34.57 16.68
CA ILE A 462 -12.00 -34.56 16.36
C ILE A 462 -11.80 -34.23 14.88
N ALA A 463 -12.63 -34.80 14.01
CA ALA A 463 -12.58 -34.54 12.58
C ALA A 463 -12.80 -33.06 12.23
N ARG A 464 -13.78 -32.40 12.87
CA ARG A 464 -14.05 -30.97 12.68
C ARG A 464 -12.88 -30.12 13.15
N GLY A 465 -12.29 -30.43 14.30
CA GLY A 465 -11.11 -29.74 14.80
C GLY A 465 -9.92 -29.87 13.87
N ALA A 466 -9.63 -31.07 13.38
CA ALA A 466 -8.52 -31.30 12.45
C ALA A 466 -8.75 -30.63 11.08
N THR A 467 -10.00 -30.60 10.60
CA THR A 467 -10.37 -29.85 9.39
C THR A 467 -10.22 -28.34 9.59
N LEU A 468 -10.61 -27.83 10.77
CA LEU A 468 -10.44 -26.42 11.14
C LEU A 468 -8.95 -26.04 11.16
N LEU A 469 -8.10 -26.88 11.77
CA LEU A 469 -6.64 -26.71 11.80
C LEU A 469 -6.05 -26.60 10.38
N PHE A 470 -6.46 -27.48 9.47
CA PHE A 470 -6.03 -27.41 8.07
C PHE A 470 -6.48 -26.10 7.42
N ALA A 471 -7.75 -25.72 7.58
CA ALA A 471 -8.30 -24.51 6.98
C ALA A 471 -7.62 -23.23 7.50
N THR A 472 -7.37 -23.15 8.80
CA THR A 472 -6.66 -22.01 9.42
C THR A 472 -5.22 -21.93 8.93
N ASN A 473 -4.52 -23.07 8.85
CA ASN A 473 -3.14 -23.10 8.38
C ASN A 473 -3.05 -22.72 6.91
N LEU A 474 -3.95 -23.21 6.07
CA LEU A 474 -4.03 -22.84 4.66
C LEU A 474 -4.15 -21.32 4.49
N VAL A 475 -5.13 -20.68 5.15
CA VAL A 475 -5.35 -19.24 5.02
C VAL A 475 -4.14 -18.46 5.54
N ALA A 476 -3.59 -18.85 6.69
CA ALA A 476 -2.44 -18.20 7.30
C ALA A 476 -1.18 -18.29 6.42
N ILE A 477 -0.90 -19.46 5.84
CA ILE A 477 0.25 -19.66 4.95
C ILE A 477 0.12 -18.80 3.69
N VAL A 478 -1.06 -18.75 3.07
CA VAL A 478 -1.30 -17.92 1.87
C VAL A 478 -1.10 -16.43 2.20
N LEU A 479 -1.62 -15.96 3.34
CA LEU A 479 -1.44 -14.57 3.78
C LEU A 479 0.02 -14.26 4.12
N GLY A 480 0.72 -15.15 4.83
CA GLY A 480 2.14 -15.01 5.16
C GLY A 480 3.01 -14.98 3.90
N ALA A 481 2.75 -15.86 2.94
CA ALA A 481 3.45 -15.89 1.67
C ALA A 481 3.20 -14.61 0.85
N ALA A 482 1.96 -14.13 0.79
CA ALA A 482 1.63 -12.88 0.13
C ALA A 482 2.37 -11.68 0.77
N ALA A 483 2.44 -11.63 2.10
CA ALA A 483 3.18 -10.58 2.82
C ALA A 483 4.69 -10.63 2.52
N ALA A 484 5.28 -11.82 2.51
CA ALA A 484 6.70 -12.02 2.21
C ALA A 484 7.05 -11.66 0.75
N PHE A 485 6.27 -12.11 -0.24
CA PHE A 485 6.51 -11.75 -1.64
C PHE A 485 6.35 -10.25 -1.89
N TRP A 486 5.39 -9.61 -1.22
CA TRP A 486 5.26 -8.16 -1.25
C TRP A 486 6.51 -7.46 -0.68
N ALA A 487 7.04 -7.94 0.45
CA ALA A 487 8.27 -7.41 1.06
C ALA A 487 9.52 -7.63 0.19
N LEU A 488 9.57 -8.74 -0.55
CA LEU A 488 10.63 -9.08 -1.51
C LEU A 488 10.58 -8.28 -2.82
N GLY A 489 9.58 -7.41 -3.00
CA GLY A 489 9.47 -6.53 -4.15
C GLY A 489 8.70 -7.11 -5.34
N VAL A 490 7.95 -8.21 -5.14
CA VAL A 490 6.99 -8.69 -6.13
C VAL A 490 5.84 -7.69 -6.21
N ARG A 491 5.54 -7.22 -7.43
CA ARG A 491 4.54 -6.19 -7.67
C ARG A 491 3.58 -6.64 -8.76
N ALA A 492 2.32 -6.26 -8.64
CA ALA A 492 1.38 -6.35 -9.74
C ALA A 492 1.88 -5.49 -10.91
N SER A 493 1.89 -6.08 -12.11
CA SER A 493 2.00 -5.32 -13.37
C SER A 493 0.93 -4.22 -13.39
N SER A 494 1.22 -3.08 -14.01
CA SER A 494 0.32 -1.94 -14.22
C SER A 494 -0.98 -2.37 -14.91
N SER A 495 -1.92 -2.90 -14.13
CA SER A 495 -3.11 -3.59 -14.62
C SER A 495 -4.36 -2.75 -14.34
N PRO A 496 -5.39 -2.81 -15.22
CA PRO A 496 -6.60 -1.99 -15.14
C PRO A 496 -7.27 -2.03 -13.76
N GLY A 497 -8.02 -0.98 -13.40
CA GLY A 497 -8.64 -0.82 -12.08
C GLY A 497 -9.44 -2.04 -11.58
N ARG A 498 -10.05 -2.81 -12.50
CA ARG A 498 -10.81 -4.03 -12.19
C ARG A 498 -9.96 -5.15 -11.55
N ARG A 499 -8.70 -5.33 -11.97
CA ARG A 499 -7.79 -6.35 -11.41
C ARG A 499 -7.28 -5.96 -10.03
N ARG A 500 -6.99 -4.68 -9.83
CA ARG A 500 -6.61 -4.11 -8.52
C ARG A 500 -7.73 -4.28 -7.48
N LEU A 501 -8.98 -4.05 -7.90
CA LEU A 501 -10.14 -4.23 -7.04
C LEU A 501 -10.35 -5.70 -6.65
N TRP A 502 -10.17 -6.64 -7.58
CA TRP A 502 -10.22 -8.07 -7.29
C TRP A 502 -9.17 -8.47 -6.24
N VAL A 503 -7.89 -8.10 -6.43
CA VAL A 503 -6.83 -8.40 -5.44
C VAL A 503 -7.20 -7.88 -4.05
N ARG A 504 -7.65 -6.62 -3.96
CA ARG A 504 -8.04 -6.00 -2.68
C ARG A 504 -9.20 -6.74 -2.02
N ARG A 505 -10.22 -7.12 -2.79
CA ARG A 505 -11.39 -7.86 -2.28
C ARG A 505 -11.00 -9.27 -1.82
N THR A 506 -10.20 -9.99 -2.60
CA THR A 506 -9.74 -11.34 -2.24
C THR A 506 -8.86 -11.31 -0.99
N LEU A 507 -7.93 -10.34 -0.88
CA LEU A 507 -7.09 -10.18 0.31
C LEU A 507 -7.93 -9.84 1.55
N LEU A 508 -8.89 -8.92 1.42
CA LEU A 508 -9.83 -8.60 2.51
C LEU A 508 -10.67 -9.82 2.91
N GLY A 509 -11.14 -10.60 1.93
CA GLY A 509 -11.89 -11.83 2.17
C GLY A 509 -11.06 -12.87 2.93
N LEU A 510 -9.78 -13.05 2.59
CA LEU A 510 -8.88 -13.96 3.30
C LEU A 510 -8.56 -13.48 4.72
N ILE A 511 -8.36 -12.17 4.92
CA ILE A 511 -8.15 -11.59 6.26
C ILE A 511 -9.41 -11.79 7.12
N LEU A 512 -10.59 -11.54 6.55
CA LEU A 512 -11.86 -11.79 7.24
C LEU A 512 -12.04 -13.29 7.55
N ALA A 513 -11.71 -14.18 6.61
CA ALA A 513 -11.74 -15.61 6.84
C ALA A 513 -10.79 -16.03 7.97
N ALA A 514 -9.56 -15.51 8.00
CA ALA A 514 -8.62 -15.75 9.09
C ALA A 514 -9.18 -15.28 10.44
N LEU A 515 -9.82 -14.11 10.47
CA LEU A 515 -10.44 -13.56 11.68
C LEU A 515 -11.61 -14.44 12.15
N VAL A 516 -12.50 -14.84 11.24
CA VAL A 516 -13.63 -15.72 11.56
C VAL A 516 -13.15 -17.08 12.05
N LEU A 517 -12.16 -17.67 11.39
CA LEU A 517 -11.56 -18.95 11.78
C LEU A 517 -10.76 -18.86 13.08
N SER A 518 -10.27 -17.68 13.46
CA SER A 518 -9.58 -17.47 14.74
C SER A 518 -10.52 -17.48 15.95
N PHE A 519 -11.81 -17.19 15.76
CA PHE A 519 -12.80 -17.18 16.85
C PHE A 519 -12.96 -18.56 17.54
N PRO A 520 -13.20 -19.68 16.82
CA PRO A 520 -13.25 -21.00 17.45
C PRO A 520 -11.92 -21.41 18.08
N LEU A 521 -10.78 -21.02 17.49
CA LEU A 521 -9.44 -21.28 18.08
C LEU A 521 -9.19 -20.48 19.37
N ALA A 522 -9.75 -19.28 19.48
CA ALA A 522 -9.69 -18.50 20.71
C ALA A 522 -10.58 -19.14 21.79
N SER A 523 -11.74 -19.67 21.40
CA SER A 523 -12.63 -20.36 22.33
C SER A 523 -12.04 -21.65 22.90
N SER A 524 -11.22 -22.39 22.14
CA SER A 524 -10.52 -23.58 22.63
C SER A 524 -9.43 -23.26 23.66
N LEU A 525 -8.84 -22.06 23.59
CA LEU A 525 -7.90 -21.56 24.60
C LEU A 525 -8.62 -21.00 25.85
N LEU A 526 -9.75 -20.33 25.67
CA LEU A 526 -10.48 -19.65 26.75
C LEU A 526 -11.38 -20.60 27.54
N GLY A 527 -11.93 -21.63 26.90
CA GLY A 527 -12.84 -22.61 27.54
C GLY A 527 -12.23 -23.30 28.77
N PRO A 528 -11.02 -23.87 28.70
CA PRO A 528 -10.35 -24.48 29.85
C PRO A 528 -9.96 -23.49 30.95
N LEU A 529 -9.74 -22.22 30.60
CA LEU A 529 -9.43 -21.16 31.56
C LEU A 529 -10.67 -20.68 32.32
N LEU A 530 -11.84 -20.69 31.67
CA LEU A 530 -13.13 -20.32 32.26
C LEU A 530 -13.80 -21.47 33.04
N HIS A 531 -13.59 -22.73 32.62
CA HIS A 531 -14.15 -23.94 33.25
C HIS A 531 -13.12 -24.75 34.05
N ARG A 532 -12.09 -24.08 34.58
CA ARG A 532 -10.95 -24.70 35.28
C ARG A 532 -11.34 -25.59 36.48
N ASP A 533 -12.54 -25.41 37.01
CA ASP A 533 -13.03 -26.14 38.18
C ASP A 533 -13.88 -27.37 37.82
N GLU A 534 -14.30 -27.55 36.56
CA GLU A 534 -15.21 -28.63 36.17
C GLU A 534 -14.66 -30.06 36.38
N PRO A 535 -13.41 -30.40 36.00
CA PRO A 535 -12.85 -31.73 36.27
C PRO A 535 -12.61 -31.99 37.75
N LEU A 536 -12.26 -30.95 38.53
CA LEU A 536 -12.15 -31.04 39.99
C LEU A 536 -13.52 -31.28 40.61
N LEU A 537 -14.55 -30.56 40.17
CA LEU A 537 -15.93 -30.70 40.64
C LEU A 537 -16.51 -32.07 40.27
N ARG A 538 -16.19 -32.64 39.10
CA ARG A 538 -16.59 -34.02 38.75
C ARG A 538 -15.90 -35.05 39.64
N ALA A 539 -14.57 -34.98 39.79
CA ALA A 539 -13.83 -35.89 40.66
C ALA A 539 -14.33 -35.82 42.11
N VAL A 540 -14.60 -34.61 42.61
CA VAL A 540 -15.17 -34.39 43.95
C VAL A 540 -16.58 -34.99 44.04
N ARG A 541 -17.45 -34.75 43.05
CA ARG A 541 -18.83 -35.32 43.02
C ARG A 541 -18.84 -36.84 42.94
N GLU A 542 -17.97 -37.45 42.13
CA GLU A 542 -17.84 -38.90 42.02
C GLU A 542 -17.34 -39.51 43.33
N THR A 543 -16.34 -38.89 43.96
CA THR A 543 -15.82 -39.34 45.26
C THR A 543 -16.86 -39.17 46.38
N LEU A 544 -17.62 -38.06 46.39
CA LEU A 544 -18.72 -37.84 47.34
C LEU A 544 -19.86 -38.84 47.14
N ALA A 545 -20.24 -39.11 45.90
CA ALA A 545 -21.26 -40.11 45.58
C ALA A 545 -20.85 -41.52 46.02
N ALA A 546 -19.56 -41.86 45.94
CA ALA A 546 -19.03 -43.15 46.38
C ALA A 546 -18.88 -43.27 47.90
N THR A 547 -18.55 -42.18 48.61
CA THR A 547 -18.17 -42.21 50.04
C THR A 547 -19.31 -41.85 50.98
N ALA A 548 -20.27 -41.03 50.55
CA ALA A 548 -21.38 -40.55 51.37
C ALA A 548 -22.67 -40.38 50.52
N PRO A 549 -23.40 -41.46 50.23
CA PRO A 549 -24.62 -41.39 49.43
C PRO A 549 -25.69 -40.54 50.15
N GLY A 550 -26.03 -39.38 49.56
CA GLY A 550 -26.99 -38.41 50.10
C GLY A 550 -26.39 -37.04 50.46
N ALA A 551 -25.07 -36.88 50.39
CA ALA A 551 -24.42 -35.59 50.57
C ALA A 551 -24.47 -34.74 49.29
N HIS A 552 -24.82 -33.46 49.41
CA HIS A 552 -24.84 -32.50 48.31
C HIS A 552 -23.76 -31.44 48.52
N LEU A 553 -22.96 -31.18 47.48
CA LEU A 553 -21.90 -30.18 47.51
C LEU A 553 -22.52 -28.78 47.46
N GLU A 554 -22.36 -27.99 48.53
CA GLU A 554 -23.00 -26.67 48.65
C GLU A 554 -22.08 -25.57 48.10
N ALA A 555 -20.77 -25.64 48.39
CA ALA A 555 -19.78 -24.73 47.83
C ALA A 555 -18.36 -25.33 47.80
N LEU A 556 -17.56 -24.93 46.79
CA LEU A 556 -16.15 -25.27 46.66
C LEU A 556 -15.31 -23.99 46.74
N GLU A 557 -14.60 -23.78 47.86
CA GLU A 557 -13.73 -22.61 48.04
C GLU A 557 -12.24 -23.01 47.97
N ARG A 558 -11.52 -22.39 47.03
CA ARG A 558 -10.06 -22.52 46.89
C ARG A 558 -9.36 -21.36 47.60
N SER A 559 -8.53 -21.69 48.59
CA SER A 559 -7.64 -20.74 49.28
C SER A 559 -6.20 -21.11 49.00
N ARG A 560 -5.42 -20.18 48.42
CA ARG A 560 -3.97 -20.36 48.22
C ARG A 560 -3.24 -19.74 49.42
N LYS A 561 -2.71 -20.57 50.32
CA LYS A 561 -1.83 -20.13 51.43
C LYS A 561 -0.36 -20.39 51.07
N ARG A 562 0.56 -19.82 51.86
CA ARG A 562 2.02 -19.90 51.62
C ARG A 562 2.56 -21.33 51.52
N ASP A 563 1.88 -22.30 52.11
CA ASP A 563 2.31 -23.71 52.16
C ASP A 563 1.61 -24.63 51.12
N GLY A 564 0.74 -24.07 50.26
CA GLY A 564 0.08 -24.86 49.22
C GLY A 564 -1.35 -24.42 48.88
N ALA A 565 -1.95 -25.11 47.91
CA ALA A 565 -3.34 -24.93 47.55
C ALA A 565 -4.24 -25.74 48.50
N HIS A 566 -5.10 -25.06 49.26
CA HIS A 566 -6.12 -25.70 50.07
C HIS A 566 -7.46 -25.65 49.34
N VAL A 567 -8.15 -26.79 49.29
CA VAL A 567 -9.53 -26.90 48.77
C VAL A 567 -10.43 -27.19 49.96
N THR A 568 -11.42 -26.34 50.18
CA THR A 568 -12.38 -26.47 51.27
C THR A 568 -13.73 -26.85 50.67
N LEU A 569 -14.29 -27.98 51.09
CA LEU A 569 -15.59 -28.47 50.65
C LEU A 569 -16.62 -28.14 51.74
N ARG A 570 -17.72 -27.47 51.40
CA ARG A 570 -18.87 -27.25 52.29
C ARG A 570 -20.05 -28.10 51.85
#